data_AF-A0AB33IJA5-F1
#
_entry.id   AF-A0AB33IJA5-F1
#
_cell.length_a   1.000
_cell.length_b   1.000
_cell.length_c   1.000
_cell.angle_alpha   90.00
_cell.angle_beta   90.00
_cell.angle_gamma   90.00
#
_symmetry.space_group_name_H-M   'P 1'
#
loop_
_entity.id
_entity.type
_entity.pdbx_description
1 polymer ?
#
loop_
_entity_poly.entity_id
_entity_poly.type
_entity_poly.pdbx_seq_one_letter_code
_entity_poly.pdbx_strand_id
1 'polypeptide(L)'
;MPMFGLADVNSFYASCEALFRPDLRGKPIVVLSNNDGCVIARNAGAKALGIEMGVPWFQIKNQDYRKQVHTFSSNYALYHNLSQRVMIALEEVAPRVEQYSIDKSKLYSADA
;
A
#
# COMPACT_ATOMS: atom_id res chain seq x y z
N MET A 1 29.17 8.18 12.30
CA MET A 1 28.51 7.82 11.03
C MET A 1 27.07 8.29 11.14
N PRO A 2 26.56 9.04 10.15
CA PRO A 2 25.17 9.47 10.15
C PRO A 2 24.24 8.24 10.19
N MET A 3 23.32 8.19 11.16
CA MET A 3 22.34 7.11 11.28
C MET A 3 21.07 7.48 10.51
N PHE A 4 20.52 6.51 9.78
CA PHE A 4 19.25 6.69 9.09
C PHE A 4 18.33 5.50 9.31
N GLY A 5 17.03 5.77 9.33
CA GLY A 5 15.95 4.79 9.29
C GLY A 5 15.28 4.75 7.91
N LEU A 6 14.69 3.61 7.57
CA LEU A 6 13.82 3.48 6.40
C LEU A 6 12.40 3.23 6.86
N ALA A 7 11.47 4.06 6.40
CA ALA A 7 10.04 3.86 6.56
C ALA A 7 9.46 3.35 5.24
N ASP A 8 8.70 2.25 5.30
CA ASP A 8 8.00 1.63 4.17
C ASP A 8 6.60 1.20 4.63
N VAL A 9 5.55 1.76 4.03
CA VAL A 9 4.17 1.49 4.46
C VAL A 9 3.67 0.16 3.87
N ASN A 10 3.37 -0.78 4.76
CA ASN A 10 2.90 -2.11 4.39
C ASN A 10 1.69 -2.08 3.44
N SER A 11 1.86 -2.69 2.25
CA SER A 11 0.80 -2.86 1.26
C SER A 11 0.02 -1.56 0.99
N PHE A 12 0.73 -0.44 0.84
CA PHE A 12 0.20 0.92 0.92
C PHE A 12 -1.18 1.12 0.27
N TYR A 13 -1.36 0.89 -1.03
CA TYR A 13 -2.66 1.13 -1.69
C TYR A 13 -3.78 0.24 -1.12
N ALA A 14 -3.52 -1.04 -0.85
CA ALA A 14 -4.52 -1.93 -0.24
C ALA A 14 -4.86 -1.51 1.21
N SER A 15 -3.89 -0.94 1.94
CA SER A 15 -4.10 -0.38 3.27
C SER A 15 -4.90 0.92 3.23
N CYS A 16 -4.69 1.75 2.21
CA CYS A 16 -5.48 2.97 1.98
C CYS A 16 -6.97 2.67 1.78
N GLU A 17 -7.31 1.65 0.97
CA GLU A 17 -8.70 1.24 0.76
C GLU A 17 -9.37 0.70 2.04
N ALA A 18 -8.59 0.11 2.94
CA ALA A 18 -9.09 -0.45 4.19
C ALA A 18 -9.16 0.57 5.34
N LEU A 19 -8.43 1.68 5.26
CA LEU A 19 -8.15 2.56 6.40
C LEU A 19 -9.42 3.04 7.12
N PHE A 20 -10.43 3.44 6.36
CA PHE A 20 -11.72 3.92 6.87
C PHE A 20 -12.86 2.91 6.70
N ARG A 21 -12.53 1.63 6.49
CA ARG A 21 -13.49 0.55 6.22
C ARG A 21 -13.33 -0.58 7.25
N PRO A 22 -13.95 -0.46 8.44
CA PRO A 22 -13.88 -1.49 9.47
C PRO A 22 -14.34 -2.88 9.00
N ASP A 23 -15.27 -2.91 8.05
CA ASP A 23 -15.80 -4.12 7.43
C ASP A 23 -14.77 -4.85 6.54
N LEU A 24 -13.65 -4.22 6.19
CA LEU A 24 -12.56 -4.81 5.41
C LEU A 24 -11.39 -5.31 6.26
N ARG A 25 -11.44 -5.14 7.59
CA ARG A 25 -10.36 -5.58 8.50
C ARG A 25 -10.09 -7.07 8.35
N GLY A 26 -8.83 -7.41 8.10
CA GLY A 26 -8.37 -8.79 7.92
C GLY A 26 -8.84 -9.48 6.64
N LYS A 27 -9.60 -8.78 5.77
CA LYS A 27 -10.08 -9.36 4.51
C LYS A 27 -9.01 -9.27 3.41
N PRO A 28 -8.95 -10.24 2.48
CA PRO A 28 -8.06 -10.15 1.32
C PRO A 28 -8.43 -8.96 0.43
N ILE A 29 -7.46 -8.07 0.16
CA ILE A 29 -7.66 -6.88 -0.68
C ILE A 29 -6.59 -6.84 -1.78
N VAL A 30 -7.05 -6.55 -3.00
CA VAL A 30 -6.22 -6.23 -4.16
C VAL A 30 -6.62 -4.88 -4.74
N VAL A 31 -5.64 -4.13 -5.22
CA VAL A 31 -5.84 -2.88 -5.98
C VAL A 31 -5.33 -3.10 -7.39
N LEU A 32 -6.12 -2.69 -8.38
CA LEU A 32 -5.83 -2.84 -9.79
C LEU A 32 -5.27 -1.55 -10.40
N SER A 33 -4.49 -1.68 -11.48
CA SER A 33 -3.96 -0.57 -12.26
C SER A 33 -5.06 0.24 -12.96
N ASN A 34 -4.66 1.26 -13.72
CA ASN A 34 -5.55 1.98 -14.62
C ASN A 34 -6.30 0.99 -15.51
N ASN A 35 -7.60 1.26 -15.70
CA ASN A 35 -8.51 0.42 -16.48
C ASN A 35 -8.58 -1.05 -15.98
N ASP A 36 -8.30 -1.28 -14.70
CA ASP A 36 -8.36 -2.58 -14.04
C ASP A 36 -7.53 -3.69 -14.72
N GLY A 37 -6.40 -3.30 -15.32
CA GLY A 37 -5.56 -4.18 -16.12
C GLY A 37 -4.84 -5.27 -15.31
N CYS A 38 -4.06 -4.86 -14.31
CA CYS A 38 -3.20 -5.76 -13.51
C CYS A 38 -3.32 -5.47 -12.01
N VAL A 39 -3.02 -6.46 -11.17
CA VAL A 39 -2.89 -6.27 -9.72
C VAL A 39 -1.62 -5.46 -9.42
N ILE A 40 -1.77 -4.28 -8.80
CA ILE A 40 -0.64 -3.40 -8.45
C ILE A 40 -0.40 -3.26 -6.94
N ALA A 41 -1.36 -3.69 -6.11
CA ALA A 41 -1.16 -3.86 -4.69
C ALA A 41 -1.98 -5.01 -4.14
N ARG A 42 -1.48 -5.64 -3.09
CA ARG A 42 -2.11 -6.77 -2.40
C ARG A 42 -1.73 -6.79 -0.93
N ASN A 43 -2.71 -6.95 -0.05
CA ASN A 43 -2.46 -7.11 1.38
C ASN A 43 -2.06 -8.55 1.76
N ALA A 44 -1.73 -8.79 3.02
CA ALA A 44 -1.30 -10.12 3.49
C ALA A 44 -2.33 -11.21 3.22
N GLY A 45 -3.63 -10.90 3.35
CA GLY A 45 -4.72 -11.82 3.05
C GLY A 45 -4.72 -12.25 1.59
N ALA A 46 -4.57 -11.32 0.65
CA ALA A 46 -4.51 -11.62 -0.77
C ALA A 46 -3.22 -12.38 -1.16
N LYS A 47 -2.07 -12.03 -0.56
CA LYS A 47 -0.81 -12.78 -0.75
C LYS A 47 -0.97 -14.25 -0.32
N ALA A 48 -1.64 -14.50 0.80
CA ALA A 48 -1.90 -15.85 1.31
C ALA A 48 -2.94 -16.65 0.48
N LEU A 49 -3.56 -16.02 -0.52
CA LEU A 49 -4.40 -16.69 -1.53
C LEU A 49 -3.63 -17.02 -2.81
N GLY A 50 -2.33 -16.70 -2.88
CA GLY A 50 -1.50 -16.95 -4.06
C GLY A 50 -1.65 -15.90 -5.17
N ILE A 51 -2.40 -14.81 -4.95
CA ILE A 51 -2.53 -13.75 -5.95
C ILE A 51 -1.21 -13.03 -6.10
N GLU A 52 -0.58 -13.12 -7.27
CA GLU A 52 0.72 -12.53 -7.55
C GLU A 52 0.67 -11.02 -7.82
N MET A 53 1.82 -10.35 -7.72
CA MET A 53 1.94 -8.94 -8.09
C MET A 53 2.09 -8.83 -9.60
N GLY A 54 1.42 -7.86 -10.23
CA GLY A 54 1.52 -7.62 -11.67
C GLY A 54 0.71 -8.58 -12.54
N VAL A 55 0.07 -9.59 -11.94
CA VAL A 55 -0.77 -10.52 -12.69
C VAL A 55 -1.94 -9.77 -13.36
N PRO A 56 -2.21 -10.00 -14.66
CA PRO A 56 -3.36 -9.41 -15.32
C PRO A 56 -4.66 -9.87 -14.67
N TRP A 57 -5.52 -8.91 -14.31
CA TRP A 57 -6.74 -9.20 -13.56
C TRP A 57 -7.67 -10.15 -14.33
N PHE A 58 -7.76 -10.01 -15.65
CA PHE A 58 -8.62 -10.85 -16.48
C PHE A 58 -8.30 -12.36 -16.38
N GLN A 59 -7.05 -12.72 -16.07
CA GLN A 59 -6.62 -14.12 -15.93
C GLN A 59 -7.08 -14.73 -14.61
N ILE A 60 -7.30 -13.88 -13.59
CA ILE A 60 -7.51 -14.34 -12.21
C ILE A 60 -8.86 -13.93 -11.62
N LYS A 61 -9.62 -13.05 -12.28
CA LYS A 61 -10.88 -12.48 -11.78
C LYS A 61 -12.01 -13.50 -11.58
N ASN A 62 -11.95 -14.61 -12.32
CA ASN A 62 -12.93 -15.70 -12.27
C ASN A 62 -12.39 -16.93 -11.54
N GLN A 63 -11.21 -16.85 -10.91
CA GLN A 63 -10.68 -17.96 -10.13
C GLN A 63 -11.46 -18.11 -8.83
N ASP A 64 -11.63 -19.36 -8.41
CA ASP A 64 -12.27 -19.67 -7.14
C ASP A 64 -11.23 -19.61 -6.01
N TYR A 65 -11.36 -18.61 -5.14
CA TYR A 65 -10.51 -18.45 -3.97
C TYR A 65 -11.22 -18.95 -2.72
N ARG A 66 -10.47 -19.58 -1.82
CA ARG A 66 -10.97 -20.02 -0.50
C ARG A 66 -11.54 -18.91 0.40
N LYS A 67 -11.35 -17.64 0.04
CA LYS A 67 -11.92 -16.46 0.72
C LYS A 67 -12.30 -15.42 -0.33
N GLN A 68 -13.35 -14.65 -0.07
CA GLN A 68 -13.71 -13.51 -0.91
C GLN A 68 -12.54 -12.52 -1.01
N VAL A 69 -12.19 -12.16 -2.25
CA VAL A 69 -11.19 -11.15 -2.56
C VAL A 69 -11.91 -9.83 -2.83
N HIS A 70 -11.54 -8.79 -2.09
CA HIS A 70 -12.05 -7.44 -2.33
C HIS A 70 -11.13 -6.72 -3.29
N THR A 71 -11.70 -6.26 -4.40
CA THR A 71 -10.97 -5.66 -5.51
C THR A 71 -11.36 -4.21 -5.67
N PHE A 72 -10.38 -3.32 -5.82
CA PHE A 72 -10.59 -1.90 -6.02
C PHE A 72 -9.82 -1.43 -7.25
N SER A 73 -10.43 -0.57 -8.07
CA SER A 73 -9.72 0.24 -9.05
C SER A 73 -8.84 1.26 -8.32
N SER A 74 -7.71 1.62 -8.92
CA SER A 74 -6.79 2.61 -8.33
C SER A 74 -7.46 3.97 -8.05
N ASN A 75 -7.32 4.45 -6.81
CA ASN A 75 -7.71 5.78 -6.39
C ASN A 75 -6.48 6.63 -6.01
N TYR A 76 -5.75 7.13 -7.01
CA TYR A 76 -4.50 7.86 -6.77
C TYR A 76 -4.67 9.16 -5.98
N ALA A 77 -5.84 9.80 -6.06
CA ALA A 77 -6.13 10.98 -5.26
C ALA A 77 -6.16 10.64 -3.76
N LEU A 78 -6.83 9.54 -3.39
CA LEU A 78 -6.81 9.01 -2.03
C LEU A 78 -5.39 8.61 -1.60
N TYR A 79 -4.66 7.88 -2.46
CA TYR A 79 -3.33 7.38 -2.12
C TYR A 79 -2.34 8.53 -1.91
N HIS A 80 -2.40 9.56 -2.75
CA HIS A 80 -1.60 10.76 -2.59
C HIS A 80 -1.96 11.51 -1.30
N ASN A 81 -3.25 11.69 -1.01
CA ASN A 81 -3.68 12.35 0.23
C ASN A 81 -3.17 11.62 1.49
N LEU A 82 -3.28 10.29 1.52
CA LEU A 82 -2.82 9.50 2.65
C LEU A 82 -1.29 9.46 2.75
N SER A 83 -0.58 9.46 1.61
CA SER A 83 0.88 9.56 1.57
C SER A 83 1.35 10.85 2.22
N GLN A 84 0.76 11.99 1.87
CA GLN A 84 1.09 13.29 2.48
C GLN A 84 0.89 13.27 4.00
N ARG A 85 -0.20 12.65 4.48
CA ARG A 85 -0.45 12.51 5.93
C ARG A 85 0.58 11.64 6.63
N VAL A 86 1.08 10.58 5.98
CA VAL A 86 2.19 9.77 6.50
C VAL A 86 3.46 10.62 6.58
N MET A 87 3.77 11.42 5.56
CA MET A 87 4.95 12.28 5.56
C MET A 87 4.92 13.30 6.68
N ILE A 88 3.78 13.98 6.88
CA ILE A 88 3.59 14.92 7.99
C ILE A 88 3.87 14.24 9.34
N ALA A 89 3.35 13.02 9.56
CA ALA A 89 3.61 12.27 10.79
C ALA A 89 5.08 11.83 10.95
N LEU A 90 5.78 11.55 9.84
CA LEU A 90 7.21 11.23 9.86
C LEU A 90 8.08 12.45 10.17
N GLU A 91 7.72 13.62 9.65
CA GLU A 91 8.40 14.89 9.90
C GLU A 91 8.30 15.35 11.36
N GLU A 92 7.27 14.91 12.09
CA GLU A 92 7.13 15.16 13.53
C GLU A 92 8.15 14.37 14.38
N VAL A 93 8.68 13.25 13.87
CA VAL A 93 9.55 12.34 14.64
C VAL A 93 10.99 12.28 14.14
N ALA A 94 11.28 12.87 12.99
CA ALA A 94 12.62 12.91 12.41
C ALA A 94 13.00 14.33 11.98
N PRO A 95 14.22 14.81 12.30
CA PRO A 95 14.67 16.16 11.95
C PRO A 95 14.77 16.39 10.44
N ARG A 96 14.97 15.33 9.66
CA ARG A 96 14.90 15.38 8.20
C ARG A 96 14.29 14.09 7.66
N VAL A 97 13.37 14.27 6.73
CA VAL A 97 12.71 13.20 5.97
C VAL A 97 13.00 13.41 4.49
N GLU A 98 13.39 12.34 3.80
CA GLU A 98 13.55 12.32 2.36
C GLU A 98 12.59 11.28 1.77
N GLN A 99 11.49 11.77 1.20
CA GLN A 99 10.53 10.93 0.50
C GLN A 99 11.08 10.57 -0.88
N TYR A 100 11.13 9.28 -1.20
CA TYR A 100 11.60 8.80 -2.51
C TYR A 100 10.57 7.92 -3.24
N SER A 101 9.47 7.53 -2.58
CA SER A 101 8.26 7.03 -3.24
C SER A 101 7.01 7.44 -2.46
N ILE A 102 5.83 7.08 -2.99
CA ILE A 102 4.54 7.40 -2.34
C ILE A 102 4.40 6.77 -0.94
N ASP A 103 5.11 5.69 -0.67
CA ASP A 103 5.02 4.89 0.55
C ASP A 103 6.36 4.70 1.26
N LYS A 104 7.46 5.26 0.74
CA LYS A 104 8.80 5.06 1.29
C LYS A 104 9.58 6.35 1.49
N SER A 105 10.22 6.42 2.64
CA SER A 105 11.00 7.57 3.08
C SER A 105 12.22 7.16 3.87
N LYS A 106 13.28 7.94 3.72
CA LYS A 106 14.50 7.85 4.53
C LYS A 106 14.44 8.90 5.63
N LEU A 107 14.65 8.48 6.87
CA LEU A 107 14.61 9.32 8.07
C LEU A 107 16.04 9.51 8.57
N TYR A 108 16.45 10.74 8.82
CA TYR A 108 17.80 11.05 9.30
C TYR A 108 17.76 11.35 10.80
N SER A 109 18.72 10.84 11.58
CA SER A 109 18.89 11.24 12.99
C SER A 109 19.41 12.67 13.10
N ALA A 110 19.32 13.30 14.28
CA ALA A 110 19.84 14.67 14.47
C ALA A 110 21.35 14.79 14.20
N ASP A 111 22.10 13.71 14.41
CA ASP A 111 23.55 13.65 14.19
C ASP A 111 23.94 13.24 12.76
N ALA A 112 22.97 13.22 11.84
CA ALA A 112 23.15 12.74 10.46
C ALA A 112 23.25 13.84 9.41
#